data_AF-A0A119A1E6-F1
#
_entry.id   AF-A0A119A1E6-F1
#
_cell.length_a   1.000
_cell.length_b   1.000
_cell.length_c   1.000
_cell.angle_alpha   90.00
_cell.angle_beta   90.00
_cell.angle_gamma   90.00
#
_symmetry.space_group_name_H-M   'P 1'
#
loop_
_entity.id
_entity.type
_entity.pdbx_description
1 polymer ?
#
loop_
_entity_poly.entity_id
_entity_poly.type
_entity_poly.pdbx_seq_one_letter_code
_entity_poly.pdbx_strand_id
1 'polypeptide(L)'
;MTLGTCACKPEFLADGQCLSCDDTRVRNLNREKTLRSNHARRIPGWNDYLAFEGAHCRHLYANLSDQWKCPCCDRTKFELLRWTMLFPSRPDKREGWAVGVHTHHDHGADPYGIKPQPGEVCRISSFAPITICEQCNSADGSAKRHLKLPRHFTFGPAEIRAFVRSTPHGKHLIKYDVAKAIFDQVTAPHPFPPWR
;
A
#
# COMPACT_ATOMS: atom_id res chain seq x y z
N MET A 1 5.11 -29.89 13.84
CA MET A 1 5.45 -28.55 14.37
C MET A 1 4.15 -27.91 14.83
N THR A 2 3.95 -27.75 16.13
CA THR A 2 2.76 -27.10 16.70
C THR A 2 2.74 -25.64 16.28
N LEU A 3 1.77 -25.27 15.45
CA LEU A 3 1.48 -23.89 15.05
C LEU A 3 1.43 -23.02 16.32
N GLY A 4 2.35 -22.06 16.39
CA GLY A 4 2.64 -21.29 17.60
C GLY A 4 1.42 -20.52 18.08
N THR A 5 0.83 -20.96 19.18
CA THR A 5 -0.20 -20.21 19.88
C THR A 5 0.40 -18.92 20.42
N CYS A 6 0.03 -17.78 19.84
CA CYS A 6 0.28 -16.47 20.43
C CYS A 6 -0.91 -16.06 21.30
N ALA A 7 -0.73 -15.08 22.20
CA ALA A 7 -1.81 -14.56 23.04
C ALA A 7 -2.80 -13.65 22.30
N CYS A 8 -2.70 -13.53 20.97
CA CYS A 8 -3.66 -12.76 20.18
C CYS A 8 -4.98 -13.53 20.03
N LYS A 9 -6.03 -12.80 19.68
CA LYS A 9 -7.35 -13.41 19.49
C LYS A 9 -7.37 -14.40 18.32
N PRO A 10 -8.04 -15.56 18.45
CA PRO A 10 -8.14 -16.56 17.38
C PRO A 10 -8.73 -16.03 16.07
N GLU A 11 -9.61 -15.01 16.15
CA GLU A 11 -10.20 -14.33 14.99
C GLU A 11 -9.17 -13.65 14.07
N PHE A 12 -7.92 -13.50 14.51
CA PHE A 12 -6.82 -12.94 13.72
C PHE A 12 -5.92 -14.00 13.08
N LEU A 13 -6.25 -15.28 13.22
CA LEU A 13 -5.50 -16.37 12.58
C LEU A 13 -5.98 -16.55 11.13
N ALA A 14 -5.04 -16.55 10.19
CA ALA A 14 -5.30 -16.88 8.79
C ALA A 14 -4.12 -17.66 8.21
N ASP A 15 -4.39 -18.77 7.52
CA ASP A 15 -3.37 -19.63 6.90
C ASP A 15 -2.29 -20.11 7.89
N GLY A 16 -2.67 -20.35 9.15
CA GLY A 16 -1.75 -20.73 10.22
C GLY A 16 -0.87 -19.60 10.75
N GLN A 17 -1.03 -18.37 10.25
CA GLN A 17 -0.30 -17.18 10.70
C GLN A 17 -1.20 -16.24 11.50
N CYS A 18 -0.72 -15.73 12.62
CA CYS A 18 -1.43 -14.70 13.36
C CYS A 18 -1.21 -13.34 12.69
N LEU A 19 -2.25 -12.82 12.05
CA LEU A 19 -2.20 -11.52 11.38
C LEU A 19 -2.06 -10.35 12.35
N SER A 20 -2.44 -10.52 13.62
CA SER A 20 -2.29 -9.46 14.63
C SER A 20 -0.82 -9.23 14.97
N CYS A 21 -0.12 -10.26 15.43
CA CYS A 21 1.28 -10.16 15.81
C CYS A 21 2.26 -10.39 14.65
N ASP A 22 1.77 -10.80 13.48
CA ASP A 22 2.63 -11.20 12.35
C ASP A 22 3.61 -12.30 12.77
N ASP A 23 3.11 -13.27 13.54
CA ASP A 23 3.85 -14.38 14.18
C ASP A 23 4.99 -14.00 15.14
N THR A 24 5.23 -12.72 15.39
CA THR A 24 6.21 -12.24 16.39
C THR A 24 5.83 -12.58 17.83
N ARG A 25 4.57 -13.01 18.06
CA ARG A 25 3.94 -13.19 19.37
C ARG A 25 3.83 -11.90 20.20
N VAL A 26 4.20 -10.75 19.64
CA VAL A 26 4.02 -9.43 20.23
C VAL A 26 2.77 -8.79 19.66
N ARG A 27 1.81 -8.47 20.53
CA ARG A 27 0.53 -7.91 20.12
C ARG A 27 0.69 -6.53 19.47
N ASN A 28 0.07 -6.32 18.31
CA ASN A 28 0.12 -5.05 17.60
C ASN A 28 -1.29 -4.44 17.49
N LEU A 29 -1.60 -3.50 18.39
CA LEU A 29 -2.93 -2.87 18.48
C LEU A 29 -3.35 -2.14 17.20
N ASN A 30 -2.39 -1.56 16.47
CA ASN A 30 -2.67 -0.90 15.20
C ASN A 30 -3.09 -1.91 14.13
N ARG A 31 -2.43 -3.07 14.05
CA ARG A 31 -2.84 -4.17 13.17
C ARG A 31 -4.20 -4.73 13.57
N GLU A 32 -4.46 -4.92 14.86
CA GLU A 32 -5.78 -5.38 15.33
C GLU A 32 -6.91 -4.43 14.95
N LYS A 33 -6.69 -3.12 15.08
CA LYS A 33 -7.66 -2.10 14.64
C LYS A 33 -7.96 -2.22 13.16
N THR A 34 -6.93 -2.43 12.33
CA THR A 34 -7.09 -2.66 10.89
C THR A 34 -7.84 -3.96 10.60
N LEU A 35 -7.50 -5.04 11.28
CA LEU A 35 -8.17 -6.35 11.14
C LEU A 35 -9.66 -6.26 11.49
N ARG A 36 -10.01 -5.63 12.62
CA ARG A 36 -11.42 -5.42 13.00
C ARG A 36 -12.17 -4.54 12.01
N SER A 37 -11.53 -3.46 11.55
CA SER A 37 -12.09 -2.60 10.49
C SER A 37 -12.31 -3.37 9.19
N ASN A 38 -11.40 -4.27 8.83
CA ASN A 38 -11.55 -5.13 7.67
C ASN A 38 -12.66 -6.17 7.88
N HIS A 39 -12.78 -6.76 9.06
CA HIS A 39 -13.86 -7.71 9.36
C HIS A 39 -15.25 -7.06 9.27
N ALA A 40 -15.39 -5.84 9.79
CA ALA A 40 -16.64 -5.06 9.75
C ALA A 40 -16.87 -4.29 8.44
N ARG A 41 -16.07 -4.51 7.40
CA ARG A 41 -16.16 -3.74 6.14
C ARG A 41 -17.47 -4.04 5.42
N ARG A 42 -18.03 -3.01 4.79
CA ARG A 42 -19.13 -3.18 3.83
C ARG A 42 -18.59 -3.73 2.52
N ILE A 43 -19.31 -4.69 1.95
CA ILE A 43 -19.02 -5.29 0.64
C ILE A 43 -19.99 -4.66 -0.38
N PRO A 44 -19.49 -4.06 -1.47
CA PRO A 44 -20.35 -3.46 -2.47
C PRO A 44 -21.14 -4.52 -3.24
N GLY A 45 -22.37 -4.18 -3.62
CA GLY A 45 -23.11 -4.92 -4.64
C GLY A 45 -22.64 -4.55 -6.04
N TRP A 46 -23.17 -5.25 -7.05
CA TRP A 46 -22.82 -4.96 -8.44
C TRP A 46 -23.31 -3.59 -8.91
N ASN A 47 -24.49 -3.17 -8.43
CA ASN A 47 -25.01 -1.83 -8.71
C ASN A 47 -24.11 -0.72 -8.14
N ASP A 48 -23.53 -0.92 -6.94
CA ASP A 48 -22.58 0.04 -6.37
C ASP A 48 -21.33 0.17 -7.24
N TYR A 49 -20.83 -0.95 -7.77
CA TYR A 49 -19.67 -0.98 -8.66
C TYR A 49 -19.94 -0.30 -10.00
N LEU A 50 -21.04 -0.66 -10.66
CA LEU A 50 -21.42 -0.12 -11.96
C LEU A 50 -21.78 1.38 -11.88
N ALA A 51 -22.31 1.84 -10.74
CA ALA A 51 -22.62 3.26 -10.52
C ALA A 51 -21.38 4.11 -10.15
N PHE A 52 -20.22 3.49 -9.88
CA PHE A 52 -19.05 4.24 -9.42
C PHE A 52 -18.19 4.75 -10.59
N GLU A 53 -18.09 6.08 -10.72
CA GLU A 53 -17.45 6.76 -11.85
C GLU A 53 -16.01 7.27 -11.58
N GLY A 54 -15.31 6.71 -10.59
CA GLY A 54 -13.90 7.06 -10.32
C GLY A 54 -13.66 8.29 -9.44
N ALA A 55 -14.67 9.14 -9.23
CA ALA A 55 -14.57 10.34 -8.39
C ALA A 55 -13.31 11.20 -8.71
N HIS A 56 -12.46 11.49 -7.72
CA HIS A 56 -11.24 12.30 -7.88
C HIS A 56 -10.18 11.68 -8.81
N CYS A 57 -10.25 10.37 -9.08
CA CYS A 57 -9.34 9.64 -9.96
C CYS A 57 -10.02 9.21 -11.27
N ARG A 58 -11.15 9.84 -11.64
CA ARG A 58 -12.01 9.48 -12.79
C ARG A 58 -11.24 9.20 -14.07
N HIS A 59 -10.28 10.06 -14.45
CA HIS A 59 -9.51 9.87 -15.69
C HIS A 59 -8.69 8.57 -15.69
N LEU A 60 -7.95 8.31 -14.60
CA LEU A 60 -7.20 7.06 -14.48
C LEU A 60 -8.14 5.87 -14.39
N TYR A 61 -9.19 5.95 -13.57
CA TYR A 61 -10.14 4.86 -13.34
C TYR A 61 -10.89 4.44 -14.61
N ALA A 62 -11.31 5.40 -15.44
CA ALA A 62 -12.00 5.15 -16.71
C ALA A 62 -11.11 4.47 -17.75
N ASN A 63 -9.80 4.70 -17.70
CA ASN A 63 -8.84 4.07 -18.61
C ASN A 63 -8.45 2.64 -18.21
N LEU A 64 -8.85 2.18 -17.02
CA LEU A 64 -8.61 0.81 -16.59
C LEU A 64 -9.72 -0.11 -17.10
N SER A 65 -9.34 -1.22 -17.76
CA SER A 65 -10.28 -2.27 -18.12
C SER A 65 -10.87 -2.96 -16.89
N ASP A 66 -12.04 -3.58 -17.00
CA ASP A 66 -12.65 -4.32 -15.88
C ASP A 66 -11.87 -5.56 -15.46
N GLN A 67 -10.98 -6.06 -16.34
CA GLN A 67 -10.05 -7.14 -16.04
C GLN A 67 -8.76 -6.66 -15.38
N TRP A 68 -8.55 -5.34 -15.28
CA TRP A 68 -7.36 -4.78 -14.67
C TRP A 68 -7.23 -5.23 -13.21
N LYS A 69 -6.01 -5.59 -12.84
CA LYS A 69 -5.60 -5.91 -11.48
C LYS A 69 -4.46 -5.01 -11.06
N CYS A 70 -4.47 -4.58 -9.80
CA CYS A 70 -3.37 -3.80 -9.25
C CYS A 70 -2.07 -4.61 -9.31
N PRO A 71 -1.00 -4.12 -9.97
CA PRO A 71 0.24 -4.89 -10.14
C PRO A 71 0.98 -5.15 -8.82
N CYS A 72 0.61 -4.44 -7.75
CA CYS A 72 1.15 -4.65 -6.40
C CYS A 72 0.37 -5.70 -5.59
N CYS A 73 -0.96 -5.68 -5.62
CA CYS A 73 -1.78 -6.47 -4.67
C CYS A 73 -2.80 -7.40 -5.32
N ASP A 74 -2.80 -7.48 -6.65
CA ASP A 74 -3.71 -8.25 -7.51
C ASP A 74 -5.20 -7.99 -7.37
N ARG A 75 -5.61 -7.05 -6.52
CA ARG A 75 -7.01 -6.66 -6.43
C ARG A 75 -7.52 -6.13 -7.76
N THR A 76 -8.66 -6.66 -8.17
CA THR A 76 -9.46 -6.18 -9.30
C THR A 76 -10.02 -4.79 -9.03
N LYS A 77 -10.51 -4.09 -10.07
CA LYS A 77 -11.23 -2.81 -9.91
C LYS A 77 -12.39 -2.91 -8.90
N PHE A 78 -13.16 -3.99 -8.94
CA PHE A 78 -14.25 -4.23 -7.99
C PHE A 78 -13.74 -4.28 -6.54
N GLU A 79 -12.68 -5.04 -6.28
CA GLU A 79 -12.10 -5.22 -4.94
C GLU A 79 -11.40 -3.95 -4.40
N LEU A 80 -11.21 -2.93 -5.23
CA LEU A 80 -10.75 -1.61 -4.78
C LEU A 80 -11.86 -0.79 -4.12
N LEU A 81 -13.12 -1.00 -4.52
CA LEU A 81 -14.25 -0.21 -4.06
C LEU A 81 -14.46 -0.42 -2.56
N ARG A 82 -14.37 0.67 -1.80
CA ARG A 82 -14.31 0.67 -0.34
C ARG A 82 -15.33 1.63 0.25
N TRP A 83 -16.11 1.18 1.22
CA TRP A 83 -16.91 2.08 2.05
C TRP A 83 -16.01 2.79 3.05
N THR A 84 -16.00 4.13 3.02
CA THR A 84 -15.12 4.93 3.86
C THR A 84 -15.69 6.32 4.09
N MET A 85 -15.12 7.05 5.06
CA MET A 85 -15.36 8.47 5.21
C MET A 85 -14.75 9.24 4.03
N LEU A 86 -15.59 9.87 3.23
CA LEU A 86 -15.22 10.82 2.20
C LEU A 86 -14.99 12.19 2.85
N PHE A 87 -14.01 12.94 2.34
CA PHE A 87 -13.68 14.29 2.82
C PHE A 87 -13.50 14.40 4.35
N PRO A 88 -12.71 13.53 4.99
CA PRO A 88 -12.66 13.42 6.46
C PRO A 88 -12.25 14.72 7.18
N SER A 89 -11.53 15.60 6.49
CA SER A 89 -11.07 16.89 7.02
C SER A 89 -12.00 18.06 6.69
N ARG A 90 -13.13 17.83 6.02
CA ARG A 90 -14.07 18.89 5.60
C ARG A 90 -15.39 18.82 6.38
N PRO A 91 -16.12 19.94 6.51
CA PRO A 91 -17.42 19.96 7.17
C PRO A 91 -18.47 19.02 6.55
N ASP A 92 -18.39 18.81 5.23
CA ASP A 92 -19.27 17.94 4.44
C ASP A 92 -18.81 16.46 4.42
N LYS A 93 -18.03 16.05 5.42
CA LYS A 93 -17.62 14.65 5.57
C LYS A 93 -18.86 13.75 5.61
N ARG A 94 -18.80 12.66 4.84
CA ARG A 94 -19.88 11.68 4.75
C ARG A 94 -19.31 10.33 4.41
N GLU A 95 -20.01 9.27 4.77
CA GLU A 95 -19.63 7.94 4.31
C GLU A 95 -20.07 7.72 2.86
N GLY A 96 -19.29 6.95 2.12
CA GLY A 96 -19.62 6.57 0.76
C GLY A 96 -18.61 5.60 0.15
N TRP A 97 -18.92 5.15 -1.06
CA TRP A 97 -18.01 4.33 -1.85
C TRP A 97 -16.87 5.17 -2.42
N ALA A 98 -15.65 4.66 -2.30
CA ALA A 98 -14.45 5.28 -2.84
C ALA A 98 -13.55 4.24 -3.52
N VAL A 99 -12.92 4.68 -4.60
CA VAL A 99 -11.71 4.10 -5.17
C VAL A 99 -10.69 5.22 -5.31
N GLY A 100 -9.42 4.88 -5.13
CA GLY A 100 -8.30 5.70 -5.57
C GLY A 100 -7.36 4.85 -6.42
N VAL A 101 -6.91 5.39 -7.53
CA VAL A 101 -5.85 4.84 -8.38
C VAL A 101 -4.87 5.96 -8.72
N HIS A 102 -3.59 5.62 -8.76
CA HIS A 102 -2.49 6.58 -8.84
C HIS A 102 -1.46 6.10 -9.85
N THR A 103 -0.87 7.03 -10.60
CA THR A 103 0.38 6.77 -11.31
C THR A 103 1.50 6.73 -10.28
N HIS A 104 2.08 5.56 -10.09
CA HIS A 104 3.20 5.30 -9.21
C HIS A 104 4.49 5.34 -10.01
N HIS A 105 5.49 6.06 -9.51
CA HIS A 105 6.75 6.26 -10.22
C HIS A 105 7.92 6.35 -9.24
N ASP A 106 9.11 6.06 -9.73
CA ASP A 106 10.33 6.22 -8.96
C ASP A 106 10.65 7.70 -8.76
N HIS A 107 10.56 8.19 -7.52
CA HIS A 107 10.83 9.59 -7.19
C HIS A 107 12.30 9.97 -7.40
N GLY A 108 13.23 9.02 -7.29
CA GLY A 108 14.66 9.29 -7.52
C GLY A 108 14.96 9.46 -9.01
N ALA A 109 14.20 8.77 -9.87
CA ALA A 109 14.31 8.87 -11.32
C ALA A 109 13.46 10.01 -11.91
N ASP A 110 12.44 10.50 -11.21
CA ASP A 110 11.55 11.58 -11.66
C ASP A 110 12.33 12.86 -12.00
N PRO A 111 12.30 13.35 -13.26
CA PRO A 111 12.98 14.59 -13.66
C PRO A 111 12.63 15.81 -12.82
N TYR A 112 11.44 15.84 -12.22
CA TYR A 112 10.93 16.93 -11.37
C TYR A 112 10.98 16.58 -9.87
N GLY A 113 11.45 15.38 -9.52
CA GLY A 113 11.57 14.91 -8.15
C GLY A 113 12.80 15.45 -7.42
N ILE A 114 12.77 15.35 -6.09
CA ILE A 114 13.95 15.62 -5.26
C ILE A 114 15.00 14.56 -5.60
N LYS A 115 16.18 15.00 -6.04
CA LYS A 115 17.29 14.11 -6.37
C LYS A 115 18.10 13.75 -5.12
N PRO A 116 18.60 12.49 -5.02
CA PRO A 116 19.56 12.13 -3.98
C PRO A 116 20.80 13.00 -4.08
N GLN A 117 21.31 13.45 -2.94
CA GLN A 117 22.62 14.08 -2.88
C GLN A 117 23.74 13.02 -2.96
N PRO A 118 24.95 13.40 -3.37
CA PRO A 118 26.12 12.54 -3.30
C PRO A 118 26.31 11.90 -1.92
N GLY A 119 26.53 10.59 -1.89
CA GLY A 119 26.65 9.82 -0.65
C GLY A 119 25.32 9.48 0.05
N GLU A 120 24.19 10.05 -0.37
CA GLU A 120 22.88 9.57 0.07
C GLU A 120 22.56 8.22 -0.57
N VAL A 121 21.84 7.39 0.17
CA VAL A 121 21.37 6.10 -0.36
C VAL A 121 20.28 6.33 -1.41
N CYS A 122 20.43 5.72 -2.59
CA CYS A 122 19.47 5.77 -3.67
C CYS A 122 19.16 4.35 -4.17
N ARG A 123 18.07 4.21 -4.93
CA ARG A 123 17.76 2.93 -5.59
C ARG A 123 18.86 2.57 -6.59
N ILE A 124 19.21 1.30 -6.66
CA ILE A 124 20.18 0.75 -7.63
C ILE A 124 19.59 0.73 -9.05
N SER A 125 18.27 0.53 -9.16
CA SER A 125 17.55 0.51 -10.42
C SER A 125 16.20 1.23 -10.33
N SER A 126 15.81 1.88 -11.42
CA SER A 126 14.51 2.52 -11.57
C SER A 126 13.46 1.57 -12.15
N PHE A 127 12.19 1.97 -12.08
CA PHE A 127 11.08 1.30 -12.74
C PHE A 127 10.20 2.33 -13.47
N ALA A 128 9.57 1.90 -14.57
CA ALA A 128 8.71 2.76 -15.36
C ALA A 128 7.43 3.15 -14.57
N PRO A 129 6.88 4.37 -14.80
CA PRO A 129 5.61 4.77 -14.21
C PRO A 129 4.50 3.76 -14.49
N ILE A 130 3.67 3.47 -13.49
CA ILE A 130 2.64 2.42 -13.56
C ILE A 130 1.43 2.78 -12.71
N THR A 131 0.21 2.49 -13.19
CA THR A 131 -1.00 2.72 -12.39
C THR A 131 -1.16 1.64 -11.31
N ILE A 132 -1.35 2.05 -10.05
CA ILE A 132 -1.60 1.17 -8.90
C ILE A 132 -2.80 1.66 -8.09
N CYS A 133 -3.31 0.83 -7.18
CA CYS A 133 -4.38 1.23 -6.28
C CYS A 133 -3.90 2.11 -5.11
N GLU A 134 -4.77 2.96 -4.59
CA GLU A 134 -4.47 3.90 -3.50
C GLU A 134 -3.97 3.20 -2.21
N GLN A 135 -4.42 1.98 -1.91
CA GLN A 135 -3.89 1.29 -0.72
C GLN A 135 -2.43 0.84 -0.89
N CYS A 136 -2.00 0.53 -2.11
CA CYS A 136 -0.59 0.21 -2.39
C CYS A 136 0.27 1.48 -2.40
N ASN A 137 -0.23 2.55 -3.01
CA ASN A 137 0.40 3.88 -2.97
C ASN A 137 0.56 4.37 -1.52
N SER A 138 -0.49 4.25 -0.71
CA SER A 138 -0.47 4.57 0.71
C SER A 138 0.45 3.66 1.53
N ALA A 139 0.61 2.39 1.14
CA ALA A 139 1.53 1.46 1.80
C ALA A 139 2.99 1.85 1.59
N ASP A 140 3.38 2.26 0.38
CA ASP A 140 4.71 2.84 0.12
C ASP A 140 4.95 4.06 1.02
N GLY A 141 4.05 5.04 1.00
CA GLY A 141 4.18 6.24 1.84
C GLY A 141 4.21 5.92 3.34
N SER A 142 3.42 4.94 3.80
CA SER A 142 3.36 4.53 5.21
C SER A 142 4.63 3.80 5.65
N ALA A 143 5.17 2.91 4.82
CA ALA A 143 6.44 2.23 5.08
C ALA A 143 7.58 3.25 5.17
N LYS A 144 7.68 4.19 4.23
CA LYS A 144 8.69 5.26 4.24
C LYS A 144 8.63 6.11 5.50
N ARG A 145 7.44 6.54 5.91
CA ARG A 145 7.25 7.32 7.16
C ARG A 145 7.62 6.52 8.41
N HIS A 146 7.17 5.26 8.49
CA HIS A 146 7.42 4.40 9.65
C HIS A 146 8.91 4.11 9.83
N LEU A 147 9.60 3.79 8.73
CA LEU A 147 11.02 3.42 8.71
C LEU A 147 11.97 4.62 8.57
N LYS A 148 11.42 5.84 8.43
CA LYS A 148 12.17 7.10 8.20
C LYS A 148 13.10 7.01 6.98
N LEU A 149 12.61 6.42 5.89
CA LEU A 149 13.36 6.28 4.64
C LEU A 149 13.50 7.63 3.91
N PRO A 150 14.52 7.79 3.03
CA PRO A 150 14.70 9.02 2.27
C PRO A 150 13.49 9.39 1.41
N ARG A 151 13.27 10.70 1.22
CA ARG A 151 12.07 11.24 0.51
C ARG A 151 12.04 10.89 -0.98
N HIS A 152 13.21 10.78 -1.60
CA HIS A 152 13.38 10.39 -3.00
C HIS A 152 13.27 8.89 -3.24
N PHE A 153 13.20 8.07 -2.17
CA PHE A 153 13.01 6.64 -2.32
C PHE A 153 11.54 6.30 -2.57
N THR A 154 11.30 5.29 -3.41
CA THR A 154 9.98 4.71 -3.67
C THR A 154 10.11 3.19 -3.83
N PHE A 155 9.22 2.41 -3.21
CA PHE A 155 9.15 0.97 -3.43
C PHE A 155 8.54 0.66 -4.81
N GLY A 156 9.14 -0.26 -5.57
CA GLY A 156 8.59 -0.75 -6.84
C GLY A 156 7.36 -1.66 -6.66
N PRO A 157 6.62 -1.99 -7.74
CA PRO A 157 5.38 -2.77 -7.62
C PRO A 157 5.55 -4.15 -6.98
N ALA A 158 6.58 -4.90 -7.39
CA ALA A 158 6.89 -6.22 -6.84
C ALA A 158 7.38 -6.14 -5.38
N GLU A 159 7.99 -5.03 -4.99
CA GLU A 159 8.43 -4.78 -3.62
C GLU A 159 7.25 -4.50 -2.71
N ILE A 160 6.33 -3.62 -3.14
CA ILE A 160 5.07 -3.37 -2.42
C ILE A 160 4.32 -4.68 -2.21
N ARG A 161 4.21 -5.51 -3.25
CA ARG A 161 3.60 -6.84 -3.17
C ARG A 161 4.17 -7.69 -2.04
N ALA A 162 5.49 -7.68 -1.88
CA ALA A 162 6.16 -8.52 -0.89
C ALA A 162 5.86 -8.10 0.57
N PHE A 163 5.62 -6.81 0.83
CA PHE A 163 5.36 -6.32 2.18
C PHE A 163 3.91 -5.95 2.49
N VAL A 164 2.97 -6.09 1.54
CA VAL A 164 1.54 -5.86 1.79
C VAL A 164 0.75 -7.16 1.83
N ARG A 165 -0.09 -7.32 2.85
CA ARG A 165 -1.19 -8.30 2.81
C ARG A 165 -2.48 -7.57 2.49
N SER A 166 -3.04 -7.85 1.32
CA SER A 166 -4.25 -7.19 0.84
C SER A 166 -5.52 -7.77 1.46
N THR A 167 -6.60 -7.00 1.40
CA THR A 167 -7.95 -7.46 1.77
C THR A 167 -8.92 -6.82 0.77
N PRO A 168 -9.72 -7.62 0.04
CA PRO A 168 -10.75 -7.10 -0.85
C PRO A 168 -11.68 -6.13 -0.12
N HIS A 169 -11.97 -4.96 -0.69
CA HIS A 169 -12.78 -3.90 -0.07
C HIS A 169 -12.25 -3.41 1.29
N GLY A 170 -11.00 -3.73 1.64
CA GLY A 170 -10.39 -3.46 2.93
C GLY A 170 -9.07 -2.69 2.83
N LYS A 171 -8.47 -2.46 3.99
CA LYS A 171 -7.14 -1.85 4.13
C LYS A 171 -6.06 -2.92 4.06
N HIS A 172 -4.86 -2.53 3.62
CA HIS A 172 -3.70 -3.40 3.65
C HIS A 172 -3.11 -3.51 5.06
N LEU A 173 -2.59 -4.69 5.39
CA LEU A 173 -1.60 -4.83 6.46
C LEU A 173 -0.21 -4.66 5.84
N ILE A 174 0.68 -3.98 6.56
CA ILE A 174 2.04 -3.69 6.13
C ILE A 174 3.01 -4.47 7.02
N LYS A 175 3.97 -5.15 6.38
CA LYS A 175 5.10 -5.86 7.02
C LYS A 175 6.34 -4.96 6.95
N TYR A 176 6.54 -4.15 7.99
CA TYR A 176 7.59 -3.12 7.99
C TYR A 176 9.01 -3.69 8.03
N ASP A 177 9.20 -4.86 8.63
CA ASP A 177 10.43 -5.64 8.61
C ASP A 177 10.80 -6.06 7.18
N VAL A 178 9.84 -6.59 6.42
CA VAL A 178 10.03 -6.96 5.01
C VAL A 178 10.33 -5.72 4.17
N ALA A 179 9.60 -4.62 4.38
CA ALA A 179 9.86 -3.37 3.69
C ALA A 179 11.28 -2.83 3.97
N LYS A 180 11.77 -2.96 5.21
CA LYS A 180 13.14 -2.56 5.58
C LYS A 180 14.18 -3.43 4.90
N ALA A 181 14.00 -4.76 4.91
CA ALA A 181 14.91 -5.68 4.24
C ALA A 181 15.00 -5.42 2.73
N ILE A 182 13.87 -5.13 2.08
CA ILE A 182 13.83 -4.74 0.67
C ILE A 182 14.59 -3.44 0.44
N PHE A 183 14.35 -2.41 1.25
CA PHE A 183 15.06 -1.13 1.14
C PHE A 183 16.59 -1.34 1.19
N ASP A 184 17.07 -2.14 2.15
CA ASP A 184 18.50 -2.44 2.30
C ASP A 184 19.06 -3.20 1.10
N GLN A 185 18.26 -4.04 0.46
CA GLN A 185 18.66 -4.81 -0.73
C GLN A 185 18.72 -3.98 -2.01
N VAL A 186 17.79 -3.03 -2.17
CA VAL A 186 17.60 -2.30 -3.44
C VAL A 186 18.24 -0.92 -3.45
N THR A 187 18.96 -0.56 -2.38
CA THR A 187 19.64 0.73 -2.27
C THR A 187 21.14 0.59 -2.07
N ALA A 188 21.87 1.59 -2.56
CA ALA A 188 23.30 1.74 -2.39
C ALA A 188 23.64 3.24 -2.29
N PRO A 189 24.82 3.63 -1.76
CA PRO A 189 25.27 5.02 -1.82
C PRO A 189 25.31 5.54 -3.27
N HIS A 190 24.84 6.78 -3.49
CA HIS A 190 24.81 7.37 -4.82
C HIS A 190 26.23 7.46 -5.41
N PRO A 191 26.49 6.88 -6.59
CA PRO A 191 27.85 6.59 -7.08
C PRO A 191 28.64 7.81 -7.57
N PHE A 192 28.02 8.98 -7.71
CA PHE A 192 28.68 10.19 -8.23
C PHE A 192 28.76 11.34 -7.20
N PRO A 193 29.93 12.01 -7.07
CA PRO A 193 30.04 13.33 -6.44
C PRO A 193 29.28 14.39 -7.26
N PRO A 194 28.97 15.58 -6.69
CA PRO A 194 28.24 16.59 -7.45
C PRO A 194 29.11 17.02 -8.64
N TRP A 195 28.50 17.11 -9.82
CA TRP A 195 29.13 17.66 -11.01
C TRP A 195 29.75 19.02 -10.63
N ARG A 196 31.08 19.13 -10.73
CA ARG A 196 31.80 20.39 -10.54
C ARG A 196 31.60 21.29 -11.75
#